data_AF-A0A8D8HNA6-F1
#
_entry.id   AF-A0A8D8HNA6-F1
#
_cell.length_a   1.000
_cell.length_b   1.000
_cell.length_c   1.000
_cell.angle_alpha   90.00
_cell.angle_beta   90.00
_cell.angle_gamma   90.00
#
_symmetry.space_group_name_H-M   'P 1'
#
loop_
_entity.id
_entity.type
_entity.pdbx_description
1 polymer ?
#
loop_
_entity_poly.entity_id
_entity_poly.type
_entity_poly.pdbx_seq_one_letter_code
_entity_poly.pdbx_strand_id
1 'polypeptide(L)'
;MLAPPGAIRLLQEEGWVLVDEEFASYADYLERVRNLGDSEFLVDFHFKEMLVFPNSAKNYWARATDHKQKFVLQNKACLLPTYLLNPAKKSVVMDMCAAPGLKTTHLANLMKNKGRVYAVERDANRYKLLCDYSADFGVIKTINDDCLLVGDEQAPGVEYILLDPSCSGSGMVDRLKLNEEIDKQRLYRLGGLQYKLLTHAMNAFPAAKRIVYSTCSIFPEENEAIVQGALRHNGHWKLVDAKAALGKEWHNVGSPDFPGIGEKCLYARPESDLTIGMFVAVLERCEGEDEVNEVYLAHEKQKDSYEKLARIGKDGGGGKEKGKRRRKQEEEQEVAGEEGEEAAAAPEESVNADEPSKKKKKKKSKELVEEENQQVEKVAEVQQEDSSLKKKKKKDRKVESAVEEQDVAMPEECTQDDEDKISKKKKKKNKNKEVEEPEVVPEESTVEEQDVSSMKKKKKKKNKDKVVEEIVE
;
A
#
# COMPACT_ATOMS: atom_id res chain seq x y z
N MET A 1 11.68 -0.29 21.11
CA MET A 1 10.73 0.83 21.33
C MET A 1 10.09 0.73 22.72
N LEU A 2 9.84 1.87 23.37
CA LEU A 2 9.18 1.89 24.68
C LEU A 2 7.70 1.52 24.54
N ALA A 3 7.16 0.82 25.54
CA ALA A 3 5.71 0.63 25.64
C ALA A 3 5.02 1.97 25.94
N PRO A 4 3.77 2.19 25.50
CA PRO A 4 3.10 3.49 25.63
C PRO A 4 3.11 4.10 27.05
N PRO A 5 2.88 3.34 28.15
CA PRO A 5 2.94 3.90 29.49
C PRO A 5 4.33 4.44 29.87
N GLY A 6 5.39 3.74 29.45
CA GLY A 6 6.77 4.17 29.71
C GLY A 6 7.15 5.39 28.88
N ALA A 7 6.65 5.48 27.64
CA ALA A 7 6.85 6.63 26.77
C ALA A 7 6.17 7.89 27.32
N ILE A 8 4.92 7.78 27.76
CA ILE A 8 4.16 8.88 28.37
C ILE A 8 4.88 9.40 29.62
N ARG A 9 5.28 8.50 30.52
CA ARG A 9 5.97 8.89 31.76
C ARG A 9 7.28 9.63 31.47
N LEU A 10 8.06 9.14 30.53
CA LEU A 10 9.31 9.79 30.13
C LEU A 10 9.06 11.22 29.63
N LEU A 11 8.04 11.42 28.80
CA LEU A 11 7.70 12.75 28.28
C LEU A 11 7.24 13.69 29.40
N GLN A 12 6.49 13.19 30.37
CA GLN A 12 6.09 13.95 31.55
C GLN A 12 7.27 14.37 32.43
N GLU A 13 8.26 13.49 32.60
CA GLU A 13 9.52 13.81 33.31
C GLU A 13 10.32 14.91 32.58
N GLU A 14 10.14 15.05 31.26
CA GLU A 14 10.73 16.10 30.43
C GLU A 14 9.88 17.38 30.33
N GLY A 15 8.77 17.45 31.08
CA GLY A 15 7.92 18.64 31.18
C GLY A 15 6.76 18.70 30.18
N TRP A 16 6.52 17.64 29.41
CA TRP A 16 5.34 17.55 28.55
C TRP A 16 4.09 17.19 29.37
N VAL A 17 2.96 17.82 29.04
CA VAL A 17 1.68 17.59 29.70
C VAL A 17 0.80 16.69 28.83
N LEU A 18 0.43 15.53 29.35
CA LEU A 18 -0.54 14.65 28.69
C LEU A 18 -1.94 15.27 28.83
N VAL A 19 -2.60 15.47 27.70
CA VAL A 19 -4.03 15.80 27.63
C VAL A 19 -4.82 14.50 27.76
N ASP A 20 -5.30 14.22 28.96
CA ASP A 20 -6.09 13.02 29.27
C ASP A 20 -7.59 13.32 29.09
N GLU A 21 -7.99 13.55 27.84
CA GLU A 21 -9.37 13.82 27.43
C GLU A 21 -9.90 12.65 26.59
N GLU A 22 -11.16 12.25 26.82
CA GLU A 22 -11.88 11.32 25.96
C GLU A 22 -12.72 12.10 24.94
N PHE A 23 -12.58 11.75 23.66
CA PHE A 23 -13.30 12.41 22.57
C PHE A 23 -14.49 11.58 22.12
N ALA A 24 -15.67 12.22 22.02
CA ALA A 24 -16.89 11.57 21.56
C ALA A 24 -16.86 11.28 20.04
N SER A 25 -16.21 12.15 19.26
CA SER A 25 -16.06 12.00 17.82
C SER A 25 -14.63 12.26 17.34
N TYR A 26 -14.32 11.78 16.14
CA TYR A 26 -13.05 12.07 15.49
C TYR A 26 -12.90 13.57 15.14
N ALA A 27 -14.01 14.27 14.88
CA ALA A 27 -14.00 15.70 14.61
C ALA A 27 -13.55 16.52 15.84
N ASP A 28 -14.09 16.20 17.03
CA ASP A 28 -13.72 16.86 18.30
C ASP A 28 -12.23 16.65 18.59
N TYR A 29 -11.74 15.43 18.36
CA TYR A 29 -10.32 15.11 18.48
C TYR A 29 -9.46 15.98 17.56
N LEU A 30 -9.84 16.10 16.28
CA LEU A 30 -9.07 16.90 15.31
C LEU A 30 -9.09 18.39 15.68
N GLU A 31 -10.20 18.91 16.20
CA GLU A 31 -10.28 20.26 16.74
C GLU A 31 -9.33 20.44 17.93
N ARG A 32 -9.28 19.47 18.84
CA ARG A 32 -8.33 19.50 19.97
C ARG A 32 -6.88 19.47 19.52
N VAL A 33 -6.54 18.65 18.52
CA VAL A 33 -5.18 18.61 17.92
C VAL A 33 -4.77 19.98 17.37
N ARG A 34 -5.69 20.70 16.69
CA ARG A 34 -5.41 22.04 16.15
C ARG A 34 -5.12 23.08 17.24
N ASN A 35 -5.71 22.89 18.41
CA ASN A 35 -5.64 23.81 19.54
C ASN A 35 -4.73 23.30 20.69
N LEU A 36 -3.80 22.37 20.41
CA LEU A 36 -2.81 21.91 21.39
C LEU A 36 -1.91 23.05 21.87
N GLY A 37 -1.74 23.18 23.18
CA GLY A 37 -0.76 24.08 23.78
C GLY A 37 0.67 23.61 23.52
N ASP A 38 1.64 24.53 23.57
CA ASP A 38 3.04 24.27 23.17
C ASP A 38 3.76 23.18 23.97
N SER A 39 3.32 22.91 25.20
CA SER A 39 3.88 21.85 26.07
C SER A 39 2.92 20.67 26.24
N GLU A 40 1.84 20.63 25.47
CA GLU A 40 0.84 19.56 25.53
C GLU A 40 1.12 18.47 24.48
N PHE A 41 0.66 17.26 24.77
CA PHE A 41 0.58 16.18 23.80
C PHE A 41 -0.62 15.29 24.12
N LEU A 42 -1.04 14.49 23.15
CA LEU A 42 -2.19 13.61 23.27
C LEU A 42 -1.93 12.23 22.66
N VAL A 43 -2.76 11.26 23.01
CA VAL A 43 -2.77 9.93 22.38
C VAL A 43 -3.71 9.96 21.18
N ASP A 44 -3.32 9.36 20.06
CA ASP A 44 -4.15 9.41 18.86
C ASP A 44 -5.50 8.70 19.01
N PHE A 45 -6.53 9.30 18.41
CA PHE A 45 -7.90 8.80 18.42
C PHE A 45 -8.02 7.35 17.93
N HIS A 46 -7.25 6.97 16.90
CA HIS A 46 -7.30 5.63 16.32
C HIS A 46 -6.26 4.72 16.95
N PHE A 47 -5.04 5.22 17.11
CA PHE A 47 -3.86 4.40 17.42
C PHE A 47 -3.31 4.72 18.82
N LYS A 48 -3.52 3.81 19.78
CA LYS A 48 -3.08 3.97 21.17
C LYS A 48 -1.56 4.10 21.35
N GLU A 49 -0.79 3.63 20.37
CA GLU A 49 0.68 3.68 20.37
C GLU A 49 1.22 4.97 19.72
N MET A 50 0.37 5.81 19.13
CA MET A 50 0.76 7.08 18.51
C MET A 50 0.49 8.24 19.46
N LEU A 51 1.51 9.08 19.63
CA LEU A 51 1.43 10.33 20.38
C LEU A 51 1.48 11.50 19.41
N VAL A 52 0.66 12.52 19.64
CA VAL A 52 0.54 13.69 18.77
C VAL A 52 0.94 14.94 19.55
N PHE A 53 1.75 15.77 18.89
CA PHE A 53 2.35 16.97 19.45
C PHE A 53 1.97 18.18 18.57
N PRO A 54 1.94 19.39 19.15
CA PRO A 54 1.80 20.61 18.37
C PRO A 54 2.99 20.80 17.42
N ASN A 55 2.79 21.55 16.33
CA ASN A 55 3.86 21.81 15.36
C ASN A 55 5.06 22.56 15.96
N SER A 56 4.87 23.32 17.06
CA SER A 56 5.93 23.97 17.82
C SER A 56 6.94 22.98 18.42
N ALA A 57 6.55 21.72 18.63
CA ALA A 57 7.42 20.64 19.12
C ALA A 57 8.51 20.20 18.12
N LYS A 58 8.47 20.66 16.86
CA LYS A 58 9.43 20.27 15.81
C LYS A 58 10.89 20.43 16.25
N ASN A 59 11.21 21.53 16.92
CA ASN A 59 12.57 21.83 17.40
C ASN A 59 13.00 20.96 18.60
N TYR A 60 12.05 20.50 19.41
CA TYR A 60 12.33 19.52 20.45
C TYR A 60 12.73 18.19 19.81
N TRP A 61 11.90 17.69 18.88
CA TRP A 61 12.14 16.41 18.20
C TRP A 61 13.41 16.39 17.35
N ALA A 62 13.80 17.52 16.74
CA ALA A 62 15.05 17.64 16.02
C ALA A 62 16.29 17.49 16.92
N ARG A 63 16.21 17.92 18.19
CA ARG A 63 17.31 17.88 19.17
C ARG A 63 17.32 16.63 20.05
N ALA A 64 16.19 15.93 20.12
CA ALA A 64 15.95 14.73 20.89
C ALA A 64 16.69 13.48 20.34
N THR A 65 18.01 13.51 20.21
CA THR A 65 18.78 12.40 19.62
C THR A 65 18.67 11.09 20.41
N ASP A 66 18.57 11.19 21.74
CA ASP A 66 18.49 10.04 22.65
C ASP A 66 17.13 9.32 22.57
N HIS A 67 16.17 9.94 21.88
CA HIS A 67 14.85 9.40 21.62
C HIS A 67 14.78 8.52 20.37
N LYS A 68 15.81 8.52 19.51
CA LYS A 68 15.80 7.83 18.21
C LYS A 68 15.59 6.30 18.30
N GLN A 69 15.91 5.67 19.43
CA GLN A 69 15.66 4.23 19.67
C GLN A 69 14.36 3.96 20.44
N LYS A 70 13.76 5.02 21.02
CA LYS A 70 12.58 4.95 21.88
C LYS A 70 11.30 5.30 21.11
N PHE A 71 11.38 6.28 20.22
CA PHE A 71 10.30 6.85 19.43
C PHE A 71 10.64 6.83 17.95
N VAL A 72 9.59 6.72 17.13
CA VAL A 72 9.68 6.83 15.68
C VAL A 72 8.73 7.94 15.23
N LEU A 73 9.27 8.94 14.55
CA LEU A 73 8.47 10.00 13.94
C LEU A 73 7.87 9.47 12.65
N GLN A 74 6.53 9.40 12.60
CA GLN A 74 5.82 8.83 11.46
C GLN A 74 4.47 9.52 11.27
N ASN A 75 4.07 9.71 10.02
CA ASN A 75 2.75 10.23 9.69
C ASN A 75 1.66 9.24 10.12
N LYS A 76 0.56 9.77 10.67
CA LYS A 76 -0.61 8.99 11.12
C LYS A 76 -1.14 8.02 10.07
N ALA A 77 -1.30 8.50 8.84
CA ALA A 77 -1.84 7.69 7.75
C ALA A 77 -0.99 6.44 7.45
N CYS A 78 0.31 6.46 7.73
CA CYS A 78 1.20 5.30 7.52
C CYS A 78 0.95 4.16 8.50
N LEU A 79 0.19 4.37 9.58
CA LEU A 79 -0.17 3.31 10.52
C LEU A 79 -1.43 2.55 10.08
N LEU A 80 -2.31 3.16 9.28
CA LEU A 80 -3.54 2.51 8.80
C LEU A 80 -3.28 1.14 8.16
N PRO A 81 -2.33 0.98 7.23
CA PRO A 81 -2.13 -0.30 6.55
C PRO A 81 -1.76 -1.43 7.51
N THR A 82 -0.85 -1.14 8.43
CA THR A 82 -0.37 -2.12 9.42
C THR A 82 -1.41 -2.47 10.48
N TYR A 83 -2.23 -1.50 10.91
CA TYR A 83 -3.33 -1.76 11.85
C TYR A 83 -4.45 -2.56 11.20
N LEU A 84 -4.78 -2.29 9.93
CA LEU A 84 -5.79 -3.03 9.18
C LEU A 84 -5.32 -4.45 8.82
N LEU A 85 -4.01 -4.63 8.59
CA LEU A 85 -3.45 -5.95 8.37
C LEU A 85 -3.64 -6.83 9.62
N ASN A 86 -3.47 -6.24 10.81
CA ASN A 86 -3.70 -6.86 12.12
C ASN A 86 -3.18 -8.31 12.24
N PRO A 87 -1.88 -8.56 11.97
CA PRO A 87 -1.33 -9.91 12.00
C PRO A 87 -1.37 -10.50 13.43
N ALA A 88 -1.59 -11.81 13.52
CA ALA A 88 -1.49 -12.50 14.79
C ALA A 88 -0.04 -12.52 15.31
N LYS A 89 0.15 -12.48 16.63
CA LYS A 89 1.50 -12.36 17.25
C LYS A 89 2.50 -13.44 16.81
N LYS A 90 2.06 -14.62 16.39
CA LYS A 90 2.95 -15.73 15.98
C LYS A 90 2.83 -16.08 14.50
N SER A 91 2.11 -15.27 13.72
CA SER A 91 1.96 -15.52 12.29
C SER A 91 3.24 -15.17 11.53
N VAL A 92 3.22 -15.49 10.24
CA VAL A 92 4.25 -15.08 9.29
C VAL A 92 3.70 -13.96 8.42
N VAL A 93 4.43 -12.86 8.33
CA VAL A 93 4.05 -11.66 7.60
C VAL A 93 5.08 -11.37 6.50
N MET A 94 4.63 -10.89 5.35
CA MET A 94 5.47 -10.37 4.27
C MET A 94 5.24 -8.87 4.12
N ASP A 95 6.31 -8.09 4.08
CA ASP A 95 6.33 -6.70 3.61
C ASP A 95 7.07 -6.67 2.27
N MET A 96 6.30 -6.51 1.19
CA MET A 96 6.79 -6.70 -0.18
C MET A 96 7.68 -5.56 -0.69
N CYS A 97 7.60 -4.38 -0.07
CA CYS A 97 8.28 -3.15 -0.49
C CYS A 97 8.72 -2.37 0.76
N ALA A 98 9.60 -2.98 1.55
CA ALA A 98 9.73 -2.70 2.97
C ALA A 98 10.53 -1.42 3.31
N ALA A 99 11.48 -0.99 2.47
CA ALA A 99 12.38 0.08 2.88
C ALA A 99 11.67 1.45 2.95
N PRO A 100 12.07 2.34 3.87
CA PRO A 100 13.20 2.21 4.80
C PRO A 100 12.93 1.33 6.03
N GLY A 101 11.73 0.77 6.21
CA GLY A 101 11.44 -0.20 7.29
C GLY A 101 10.49 0.30 8.39
N LEU A 102 9.90 1.49 8.26
CA LEU A 102 9.01 2.05 9.29
C LEU A 102 7.74 1.19 9.49
N LYS A 103 7.10 0.76 8.39
CA LYS A 103 5.94 -0.14 8.47
C LYS A 103 6.34 -1.54 8.94
N THR A 104 7.49 -2.04 8.47
CA THR A 104 8.04 -3.34 8.86
C THR A 104 8.31 -3.44 10.37
N THR A 105 8.97 -2.43 10.94
CA THR A 105 9.26 -2.36 12.38
C THR A 105 7.97 -2.17 13.20
N HIS A 106 7.00 -1.43 12.68
CA HIS A 106 5.69 -1.32 13.30
C HIS A 106 4.92 -2.67 13.29
N LEU A 107 4.98 -3.46 12.21
CA LEU A 107 4.43 -4.82 12.19
C LEU A 107 5.09 -5.71 13.26
N ALA A 108 6.42 -5.65 13.39
CA ALA A 108 7.14 -6.37 14.44
C ALA A 108 6.69 -5.95 15.85
N ASN A 109 6.41 -4.67 16.08
CA ASN A 109 5.83 -4.18 17.35
C ASN A 109 4.41 -4.69 17.61
N LEU A 110 3.53 -4.67 16.60
CA LEU A 110 2.15 -5.20 16.72
C LEU A 110 2.18 -6.69 17.07
N MET A 111 3.11 -7.44 16.47
CA MET A 111 3.35 -8.86 16.75
C MET A 111 4.08 -9.10 18.08
N LYS A 112 4.47 -8.03 18.81
CA LYS A 112 5.24 -8.07 20.06
C LYS A 112 6.53 -8.88 19.91
N ASN A 113 7.22 -8.66 18.78
CA ASN A 113 8.47 -9.33 18.39
C ASN A 113 8.38 -10.86 18.50
N LYS A 114 7.25 -11.44 18.07
CA LYS A 114 7.02 -12.88 17.94
C LYS A 114 6.62 -13.22 16.50
N GLY A 115 6.78 -14.47 16.08
CA GLY A 115 6.51 -14.89 14.71
C GLY A 115 7.66 -14.56 13.75
N ARG A 116 7.32 -14.18 12.51
CA ARG A 116 8.30 -13.84 11.46
C ARG A 116 7.77 -12.73 10.57
N VAL A 117 8.62 -11.78 10.21
CA VAL A 117 8.36 -10.77 9.18
C VAL A 117 9.42 -10.90 8.08
N TYR A 118 9.04 -11.24 6.87
CA TYR A 118 9.90 -11.15 5.69
C TYR A 118 9.80 -9.74 5.12
N ALA A 119 10.92 -9.06 4.93
CA ALA A 119 10.97 -7.67 4.48
C ALA A 119 11.81 -7.56 3.21
N VAL A 120 11.16 -7.29 2.07
CA VAL A 120 11.81 -7.30 0.76
C VAL A 120 12.03 -5.87 0.29
N GLU A 121 13.25 -5.57 -0.15
CA GLU A 121 13.55 -4.32 -0.86
C GLU A 121 14.54 -4.61 -2.00
N ARG A 122 14.25 -4.10 -3.18
CA ARG A 122 15.06 -4.33 -4.37
C ARG A 122 16.27 -3.39 -4.43
N ASP A 123 16.09 -2.11 -4.08
CA ASP A 123 17.16 -1.13 -4.15
C ASP A 123 18.20 -1.37 -3.05
N ALA A 124 19.46 -1.59 -3.44
CA ALA A 124 20.52 -1.95 -2.51
C ALA A 124 20.84 -0.83 -1.49
N ASN A 125 20.60 0.43 -1.82
CA ASN A 125 20.85 1.54 -0.90
C ASN A 125 19.74 1.66 0.14
N ARG A 126 18.48 1.59 -0.29
CA ARG A 126 17.32 1.56 0.60
C ARG A 126 17.29 0.28 1.45
N TYR A 127 17.79 -0.83 0.91
CA TYR A 127 17.93 -2.08 1.65
C TYR A 127 18.88 -1.96 2.86
N LYS A 128 19.96 -1.18 2.76
CA LYS A 128 20.85 -0.91 3.90
C LYS A 128 20.08 -0.22 5.03
N LEU A 129 19.31 0.82 4.70
CA LEU A 129 18.45 1.49 5.67
C LEU A 129 17.44 0.53 6.30
N LEU A 130 16.81 -0.34 5.50
CA LEU A 130 15.92 -1.38 6.02
C LEU A 130 16.63 -2.30 7.04
N CYS A 131 17.87 -2.70 6.76
CA CYS A 131 18.65 -3.50 7.70
C CYS A 131 18.92 -2.74 9.00
N ASP A 132 19.28 -1.46 8.92
CA ASP A 132 19.56 -0.62 10.08
C ASP A 132 18.31 -0.48 10.97
N TYR A 133 17.15 -0.16 10.39
CA TYR A 133 15.88 -0.05 11.12
C TYR A 133 15.42 -1.40 11.70
N SER A 134 15.76 -2.52 11.04
CA SER A 134 15.34 -3.86 11.45
C SER A 134 16.27 -4.52 12.46
N ALA A 135 17.46 -3.96 12.72
CA ALA A 135 18.53 -4.62 13.48
C ALA A 135 18.09 -5.05 14.90
N ASP A 136 17.24 -4.26 15.56
CA ASP A 136 16.78 -4.52 16.92
C ASP A 136 15.61 -5.54 16.99
N PHE A 137 15.11 -6.01 15.85
CA PHE A 137 13.92 -6.86 15.75
C PHE A 137 14.27 -8.29 15.30
N GLY A 138 14.43 -9.20 16.26
CA GLY A 138 14.77 -10.61 15.98
C GLY A 138 13.77 -11.40 15.13
N VAL A 139 12.55 -10.89 14.89
CA VAL A 139 11.57 -11.55 14.01
C VAL A 139 11.69 -11.15 12.55
N ILE A 140 12.37 -10.04 12.24
CA ILE A 140 12.48 -9.52 10.88
C ILE A 140 13.61 -10.24 10.15
N LYS A 141 13.30 -10.78 8.97
CA LYS A 141 14.27 -11.31 8.01
C LYS A 141 14.22 -10.43 6.76
N THR A 142 15.28 -9.67 6.54
CA THR A 142 15.43 -8.82 5.35
C THR A 142 15.88 -9.63 4.14
N ILE A 143 15.39 -9.25 2.95
CA ILE A 143 15.70 -9.88 1.66
C ILE A 143 15.98 -8.76 0.65
N ASN A 144 17.18 -8.73 0.06
CA ASN A 144 17.52 -7.79 -1.02
C ASN A 144 17.29 -8.45 -2.38
N ASP A 145 16.07 -8.38 -2.89
CA ASP A 145 15.70 -9.00 -4.16
C ASP A 145 14.50 -8.29 -4.80
N ASP A 146 14.17 -8.63 -6.04
CA ASP A 146 12.90 -8.27 -6.66
C ASP A 146 11.78 -9.11 -6.04
N CYS A 147 10.81 -8.46 -5.41
CA CYS A 147 9.71 -9.15 -4.74
C CYS A 147 8.88 -10.05 -5.68
N LEU A 148 8.84 -9.74 -6.98
CA LEU A 148 8.18 -10.59 -7.98
C LEU A 148 8.87 -11.96 -8.17
N LEU A 149 10.09 -12.12 -7.67
CA LEU A 149 10.85 -13.38 -7.68
C LEU A 149 10.78 -14.15 -6.34
N VAL A 150 10.20 -13.53 -5.31
CA VAL A 150 10.05 -14.12 -3.98
C VAL A 150 8.69 -14.81 -3.89
N GLY A 151 8.69 -16.13 -3.70
CA GLY A 151 7.50 -16.93 -3.44
C GLY A 151 7.57 -17.69 -2.11
N ASP A 152 6.67 -18.66 -1.95
CA ASP A 152 6.58 -19.48 -0.73
C ASP A 152 7.86 -20.29 -0.46
N GLU A 153 8.66 -20.63 -1.46
CA GLU A 153 9.94 -21.32 -1.23
C GLU A 153 10.96 -20.46 -0.46
N GLN A 154 11.04 -19.16 -0.80
CA GLN A 154 11.97 -18.22 -0.18
C GLN A 154 11.40 -17.65 1.14
N ALA A 155 10.08 -17.50 1.20
CA ALA A 155 9.34 -16.98 2.33
C ALA A 155 8.14 -17.88 2.68
N PRO A 156 8.40 -19.05 3.30
CA PRO A 156 7.37 -20.06 3.54
C PRO A 156 6.36 -19.64 4.59
N GLY A 157 5.10 -19.99 4.34
CA GLY A 157 4.03 -19.93 5.32
C GLY A 157 3.51 -18.51 5.59
N VAL A 158 3.76 -17.56 4.68
CA VAL A 158 3.24 -16.18 4.77
C VAL A 158 1.72 -16.19 4.82
N GLU A 159 1.16 -15.68 5.92
CA GLU A 159 -0.30 -15.60 6.16
C GLU A 159 -0.85 -14.19 5.94
N TYR A 160 -0.04 -13.16 6.15
CA TYR A 160 -0.42 -11.75 6.04
C TYR A 160 0.57 -11.02 5.15
N ILE A 161 0.08 -10.19 4.22
CA ILE A 161 0.94 -9.45 3.30
C ILE A 161 0.63 -7.97 3.37
N LEU A 162 1.66 -7.17 3.61
CA LEU A 162 1.65 -5.73 3.39
C LEU A 162 2.26 -5.43 2.03
N LEU A 163 1.52 -4.71 1.19
CA LEU A 163 1.98 -4.20 -0.09
C LEU A 163 1.86 -2.67 -0.13
N ASP A 164 2.99 -2.00 0.13
CA ASP A 164 3.14 -0.54 0.07
C ASP A 164 4.17 -0.16 -1.01
N PRO A 165 3.83 -0.27 -2.30
CA PRO A 165 4.78 -0.11 -3.39
C PRO A 165 5.16 1.35 -3.64
N SER A 166 6.19 1.55 -4.47
CA SER A 166 6.50 2.88 -4.98
C SER A 166 5.29 3.49 -5.72
N CYS A 167 4.97 4.73 -5.36
CA CYS A 167 3.81 5.47 -5.83
C CYS A 167 4.25 6.79 -6.49
N SER A 168 3.32 7.52 -7.13
CA SER A 168 3.60 8.87 -7.67
C SER A 168 4.09 9.85 -6.60
N GLY A 169 3.60 9.68 -5.37
CA GLY A 169 3.89 10.50 -4.20
C GLY A 169 2.95 11.70 -4.05
N SER A 170 1.86 11.73 -4.82
CA SER A 170 0.95 12.88 -4.93
C SER A 170 0.20 13.22 -3.63
N GLY A 171 0.09 12.29 -2.68
CA GLY A 171 -0.49 12.55 -1.36
C GLY A 171 0.47 13.21 -0.37
N MET A 172 1.77 13.34 -0.68
CA MET A 172 2.73 13.96 0.22
C MET A 172 2.60 15.49 0.19
N VAL A 173 2.36 16.11 1.35
CA VAL A 173 2.09 17.56 1.50
C VAL A 173 3.22 18.43 0.92
N ASP A 174 4.48 17.99 1.03
CA ASP A 174 5.61 18.73 0.48
C ASP A 174 5.65 18.71 -1.06
N ARG A 175 5.09 17.66 -1.69
CA ARG A 175 4.95 17.59 -3.16
C ARG A 175 3.70 18.32 -3.67
N LEU A 176 2.65 18.40 -2.87
CA LEU A 176 1.43 19.17 -3.22
C LEU A 176 1.70 20.68 -3.39
N LYS A 177 2.77 21.21 -2.78
CA LYS A 177 3.18 22.62 -2.91
C LYS A 177 3.92 22.92 -4.21
N LEU A 178 4.38 21.89 -4.93
CA LEU A 178 5.05 22.05 -6.21
C LEU A 178 3.99 21.87 -7.30
N ASN A 179 3.79 22.90 -8.13
CA ASN A 179 2.96 22.83 -9.34
C ASN A 179 3.64 21.98 -10.44
N GLU A 180 4.13 20.80 -10.07
CA GLU A 180 4.74 19.86 -10.99
C GLU A 180 3.66 19.30 -11.91
N GLU A 181 3.93 19.34 -13.22
CA GLU A 181 3.05 18.67 -14.18
C GLU A 181 3.01 17.17 -13.88
N ILE A 182 1.80 16.62 -13.92
CA ILE A 182 1.60 15.17 -13.70
C ILE A 182 2.21 14.42 -14.88
N ASP A 183 3.32 13.72 -14.64
CA ASP A 183 3.89 12.77 -15.60
C ASP A 183 2.99 11.54 -15.73
N LYS A 184 2.06 11.60 -16.70
CA LYS A 184 1.12 10.52 -17.02
C LYS A 184 1.81 9.22 -17.41
N GLN A 185 2.97 9.26 -18.05
CA GLN A 185 3.70 8.05 -18.44
C GLN A 185 4.33 7.38 -17.22
N ARG A 186 4.88 8.15 -16.28
CA ARG A 186 5.34 7.63 -14.98
C ARG A 186 4.17 7.05 -14.19
N LEU A 187 3.04 7.76 -14.10
CA LEU A 187 1.84 7.29 -13.40
C LEU A 187 1.37 5.93 -13.95
N TYR A 188 1.26 5.81 -15.27
CA TYR A 188 0.87 4.56 -15.93
C TYR A 188 1.85 3.41 -15.65
N ARG A 189 3.17 3.66 -15.72
CA ARG A 189 4.20 2.65 -15.42
C ARG A 189 4.15 2.19 -13.97
N LEU A 190 3.94 3.11 -13.02
CA LEU A 190 3.80 2.82 -11.61
C LEU A 190 2.56 1.97 -11.34
N GLY A 191 1.40 2.38 -11.86
CA GLY A 191 0.18 1.57 -11.76
C GLY A 191 0.36 0.16 -12.34
N GLY A 192 1.03 0.02 -13.49
CA GLY A 192 1.35 -1.29 -14.06
C GLY A 192 2.27 -2.17 -13.18
N LEU A 193 3.22 -1.58 -12.45
CA LEU A 193 4.05 -2.30 -11.49
C LEU A 193 3.24 -2.69 -10.25
N GLN A 194 2.42 -1.78 -9.73
CA GLN A 194 1.56 -2.00 -8.56
C GLN A 194 0.58 -3.14 -8.82
N TYR A 195 -0.06 -3.18 -9.99
CA TYR A 195 -0.91 -4.27 -10.43
C TYR A 195 -0.20 -5.63 -10.44
N LYS A 196 1.04 -5.68 -10.96
CA LYS A 196 1.85 -6.90 -10.98
C LYS A 196 2.18 -7.38 -9.57
N LEU A 197 2.58 -6.47 -8.68
CA LEU A 197 2.90 -6.79 -7.30
C LEU A 197 1.67 -7.29 -6.54
N LEU A 198 0.52 -6.64 -6.70
CA LEU A 198 -0.72 -7.07 -6.05
C LEU A 198 -1.19 -8.44 -6.54
N THR A 199 -1.12 -8.66 -7.86
CA THR A 199 -1.45 -9.97 -8.44
C THR A 199 -0.47 -11.05 -7.98
N HIS A 200 0.82 -10.73 -7.84
CA HIS A 200 1.82 -11.64 -7.28
C HIS A 200 1.50 -12.00 -5.82
N ALA A 201 1.19 -11.01 -4.98
CA ALA A 201 0.79 -11.21 -3.59
C ALA A 201 -0.39 -12.19 -3.45
N MET A 202 -1.37 -12.09 -4.35
CA MET A 202 -2.58 -12.92 -4.36
C MET A 202 -2.34 -14.39 -4.75
N ASN A 203 -1.25 -14.69 -5.46
CA ASN A 203 -1.04 -15.98 -6.10
C ASN A 203 0.23 -16.73 -5.66
N ALA A 204 1.27 -16.02 -5.22
CA ALA A 204 2.57 -16.62 -4.88
C ALA A 204 2.63 -17.26 -3.47
N PHE A 205 1.65 -16.96 -2.62
CA PHE A 205 1.63 -17.37 -1.21
C PHE A 205 0.34 -18.14 -0.87
N PRO A 206 0.36 -19.49 -0.89
CA PRO A 206 -0.83 -20.32 -0.68
C PRO A 206 -1.48 -20.13 0.70
N ALA A 207 -0.67 -19.88 1.73
CA ALA A 207 -1.14 -19.67 3.10
C ALA A 207 -1.68 -18.25 3.37
N ALA A 208 -1.58 -17.33 2.39
CA ALA A 208 -1.97 -15.94 2.58
C ALA A 208 -3.50 -15.83 2.75
N LYS A 209 -3.90 -15.17 3.83
CA LYS A 209 -5.30 -14.97 4.25
C LYS A 209 -5.74 -13.53 4.08
N ARG A 210 -4.82 -12.57 4.28
CA ARG A 210 -5.11 -11.15 4.20
C ARG A 210 -3.97 -10.38 3.54
N ILE A 211 -4.33 -9.49 2.62
CA ILE A 211 -3.42 -8.55 1.96
C ILE A 211 -3.91 -7.14 2.27
N VAL A 212 -3.01 -6.26 2.68
CA VAL A 212 -3.30 -4.82 2.72
C VAL A 212 -2.45 -4.12 1.69
N TYR A 213 -3.13 -3.48 0.74
CA TYR A 213 -2.54 -2.66 -0.29
C TYR A 213 -2.65 -1.18 0.12
N SER A 214 -1.56 -0.43 0.03
CA SER A 214 -1.57 1.01 0.32
C SER A 214 -0.70 1.80 -0.63
N THR A 215 -1.04 3.07 -0.85
CA THR A 215 -0.17 4.01 -1.56
C THR A 215 -0.24 5.39 -0.94
N CYS A 216 0.83 6.14 -1.12
CA CYS A 216 0.94 7.57 -0.86
C CYS A 216 0.38 8.45 -2.00
N SER A 217 -0.60 7.95 -2.77
CA SER A 217 -1.15 8.62 -3.96
C SER A 217 -2.61 9.02 -3.76
N ILE A 218 -3.01 10.10 -4.42
CA ILE A 218 -4.41 10.53 -4.55
C ILE A 218 -5.05 10.14 -5.89
N PHE A 219 -4.29 9.48 -6.78
CA PHE A 219 -4.75 9.15 -8.13
C PHE A 219 -5.44 7.79 -8.17
N PRO A 220 -6.69 7.71 -8.69
CA PRO A 220 -7.40 6.44 -8.83
C PRO A 220 -6.67 5.38 -9.65
N GLU A 221 -5.81 5.80 -10.60
CA GLU A 221 -4.99 4.93 -11.45
C GLU A 221 -3.96 4.10 -10.66
N GLU A 222 -3.57 4.55 -9.48
CA GLU A 222 -2.70 3.82 -8.54
C GLU A 222 -3.49 3.15 -7.40
N ASN A 223 -4.79 3.42 -7.31
CA ASN A 223 -5.60 3.09 -6.14
C ASN A 223 -6.75 2.17 -6.52
N GLU A 224 -7.96 2.69 -6.67
CA GLU A 224 -9.16 1.91 -6.97
C GLU A 224 -9.05 1.12 -8.28
N ALA A 225 -8.41 1.69 -9.31
CA ALA A 225 -8.22 0.99 -10.59
C ALA A 225 -7.33 -0.25 -10.44
N ILE A 226 -6.31 -0.19 -9.59
CA ILE A 226 -5.41 -1.32 -9.31
C ILE A 226 -6.16 -2.42 -8.55
N VAL A 227 -6.90 -2.05 -7.51
CA VAL A 227 -7.69 -2.99 -6.71
C VAL A 227 -8.76 -3.67 -7.56
N GLN A 228 -9.52 -2.88 -8.33
CA GLN A 228 -10.56 -3.41 -9.21
C GLN A 228 -9.96 -4.32 -10.29
N GLY A 229 -8.87 -3.89 -10.93
CA GLY A 229 -8.17 -4.68 -11.94
C GLY A 229 -7.70 -6.02 -11.39
N ALA A 230 -7.09 -6.03 -10.20
CA ALA A 230 -6.61 -7.26 -9.58
C ALA A 230 -7.78 -8.21 -9.24
N LEU A 231 -8.87 -7.70 -8.67
CA LEU A 231 -10.03 -8.54 -8.30
C LEU A 231 -10.74 -9.16 -9.51
N ARG A 232 -10.74 -8.50 -10.67
CA ARG A 232 -11.31 -9.04 -11.93
C ARG A 232 -10.67 -10.36 -12.37
N HIS A 233 -9.42 -10.63 -11.97
CA HIS A 233 -8.68 -11.83 -12.38
C HIS A 233 -8.34 -12.77 -11.22
N ASN A 234 -8.68 -12.40 -9.99
CA ASN A 234 -8.36 -13.15 -8.77
C ASN A 234 -9.64 -13.40 -7.97
N GLY A 235 -10.50 -14.28 -8.50
CA GLY A 235 -11.81 -14.61 -7.94
C GLY A 235 -11.79 -15.07 -6.48
N HIS A 236 -10.70 -15.75 -6.08
CA HIS A 236 -10.46 -16.30 -4.75
C HIS A 236 -10.08 -15.27 -3.66
N TRP A 237 -10.08 -13.99 -3.99
CA TRP A 237 -9.91 -12.88 -3.06
C TRP A 237 -11.10 -11.95 -3.10
N LYS A 238 -11.50 -11.40 -1.95
CA LYS A 238 -12.58 -10.42 -1.81
C LYS A 238 -12.09 -9.14 -1.12
N LEU A 239 -12.72 -8.02 -1.44
CA LEU A 239 -12.47 -6.75 -0.79
C LEU A 239 -13.30 -6.64 0.50
N VAL A 240 -12.63 -6.33 1.60
CA VAL A 240 -13.22 -6.10 2.91
C VAL A 240 -13.54 -4.62 3.07
N ASP A 241 -14.64 -4.30 3.75
CA ASP A 241 -14.91 -2.94 4.21
C ASP A 241 -13.87 -2.52 5.25
N ALA A 242 -12.91 -1.71 4.82
CA ALA A 242 -11.82 -1.25 5.66
C ALA A 242 -12.28 -0.30 6.77
N LYS A 243 -13.39 0.44 6.57
CA LYS A 243 -13.97 1.31 7.60
C LYS A 243 -14.56 0.47 8.72
N ALA A 244 -15.32 -0.58 8.37
CA ALA A 244 -15.81 -1.54 9.35
C ALA A 244 -14.66 -2.27 10.06
N ALA A 245 -13.62 -2.68 9.32
CA ALA A 245 -12.46 -3.37 9.88
C ALA A 245 -11.63 -2.48 10.84
N LEU A 246 -11.58 -1.16 10.63
CA LEU A 246 -10.93 -0.24 11.54
C LEU A 246 -11.66 -0.14 12.89
N GLY A 247 -12.98 -0.37 12.91
CA GLY A 247 -13.79 -0.39 14.12
C GLY A 247 -13.94 0.96 14.82
N LYS A 248 -13.58 2.06 14.15
CA LYS A 248 -13.66 3.44 14.64
C LYS A 248 -14.10 4.38 13.53
N GLU A 249 -14.53 5.57 13.92
CA GLU A 249 -14.98 6.60 12.99
C GLU A 249 -13.86 7.03 12.04
N TRP A 250 -14.04 6.80 10.74
CA TRP A 250 -13.19 7.34 9.68
C TRP A 250 -14.04 7.96 8.58
N HIS A 251 -13.72 9.19 8.18
CA HIS A 251 -14.59 9.98 7.29
C HIS A 251 -14.31 9.73 5.81
N ASN A 252 -13.04 9.59 5.45
CA ASN A 252 -12.61 9.61 4.06
C ASN A 252 -12.51 8.20 3.47
N VAL A 253 -13.31 7.97 2.43
CA VAL A 253 -13.33 6.74 1.63
C VAL A 253 -12.95 7.04 0.17
N GLY A 254 -12.85 6.00 -0.65
CA GLY A 254 -12.55 6.09 -2.08
C GLY A 254 -13.68 6.64 -2.94
N SER A 255 -13.39 6.79 -4.23
CA SER A 255 -14.29 7.44 -5.19
C SER A 255 -15.56 6.62 -5.45
N PRO A 256 -16.75 7.25 -5.49
CA PRO A 256 -17.99 6.60 -5.89
C PRO A 256 -18.01 6.14 -7.36
N ASP A 257 -17.05 6.60 -8.18
CA ASP A 257 -16.89 6.14 -9.56
C ASP A 257 -16.46 4.66 -9.65
N PHE A 258 -16.03 4.07 -8.54
CA PHE A 258 -15.69 2.65 -8.42
C PHE A 258 -16.69 1.94 -7.47
N PRO A 259 -17.93 1.69 -7.90
CA PRO A 259 -18.96 1.10 -7.05
C PRO A 259 -18.55 -0.30 -6.58
N GLY A 260 -18.77 -0.60 -5.30
CA GLY A 260 -18.38 -1.85 -4.66
C GLY A 260 -16.92 -1.88 -4.20
N ILE A 261 -16.13 -0.86 -4.54
CA ILE A 261 -14.69 -0.74 -4.25
C ILE A 261 -14.41 0.51 -3.43
N GLY A 262 -14.74 1.70 -3.96
CA GLY A 262 -14.36 2.98 -3.38
C GLY A 262 -14.83 3.14 -1.94
N GLU A 263 -16.10 2.81 -1.68
CA GLU A 263 -16.71 2.89 -0.35
C GLU A 263 -16.12 1.92 0.69
N LYS A 264 -15.46 0.85 0.23
CA LYS A 264 -14.80 -0.15 1.08
C LYS A 264 -13.33 0.17 1.35
N CYS A 265 -12.75 1.11 0.61
CA CYS A 265 -11.37 1.55 0.77
C CYS A 265 -11.30 2.83 1.60
N LEU A 266 -10.19 3.03 2.32
CA LEU A 266 -9.96 4.26 3.07
C LEU A 266 -9.05 5.21 2.30
N TYR A 267 -9.33 6.51 2.44
CA TYR A 267 -8.39 7.57 2.13
C TYR A 267 -8.03 8.33 3.40
N ALA A 268 -6.80 8.78 3.53
CA ALA A 268 -6.44 9.89 4.40
C ALA A 268 -6.27 11.13 3.52
N ARG A 269 -6.70 12.30 3.99
CA ARG A 269 -6.56 13.58 3.29
C ARG A 269 -5.92 14.64 4.19
N PRO A 270 -4.94 15.42 3.71
CA PRO A 270 -4.30 16.46 4.53
C PRO A 270 -5.24 17.48 5.14
N GLU A 271 -6.25 17.89 4.39
CA GLU A 271 -7.14 18.99 4.76
C GLU A 271 -8.08 18.59 5.92
N SER A 272 -8.52 17.32 5.94
CA SER A 272 -9.46 16.82 6.93
C SER A 272 -8.80 16.03 8.06
N ASP A 273 -7.76 15.24 7.77
CA ASP A 273 -7.21 14.26 8.72
C ASP A 273 -5.90 14.71 9.40
N LEU A 274 -5.37 15.90 9.06
CA LEU A 274 -4.11 16.43 9.58
C LEU A 274 -2.92 15.47 9.39
N THR A 275 -2.86 14.79 8.24
CA THR A 275 -1.80 13.82 7.87
C THR A 275 -1.56 13.83 6.37
N ILE A 276 -0.55 13.12 5.87
CA ILE A 276 -0.38 12.93 4.41
C ILE A 276 -1.58 12.22 3.77
N GLY A 277 -1.74 12.43 2.46
CA GLY A 277 -2.62 11.66 1.61
C GLY A 277 -2.17 10.21 1.50
N MET A 278 -3.09 9.28 1.72
CA MET A 278 -2.82 7.83 1.68
C MET A 278 -4.09 7.09 1.26
N PHE A 279 -3.94 6.06 0.45
CA PHE A 279 -4.98 5.09 0.11
C PHE A 279 -4.71 3.76 0.80
N VAL A 280 -5.76 3.08 1.27
CA VAL A 280 -5.66 1.73 1.85
C VAL A 280 -6.83 0.85 1.41
N ALA A 281 -6.53 -0.34 0.93
CA ALA A 281 -7.47 -1.40 0.60
C ALA A 281 -7.12 -2.70 1.34
N VAL A 282 -8.13 -3.38 1.87
CA VAL A 282 -7.97 -4.62 2.64
C VAL A 282 -8.62 -5.77 1.88
N LEU A 283 -7.85 -6.79 1.54
CA LEU A 283 -8.32 -7.95 0.80
C LEU A 283 -8.16 -9.21 1.64
N GLU A 284 -9.14 -10.09 1.57
CA GLU A 284 -9.13 -11.38 2.24
C GLU A 284 -9.36 -12.52 1.26
N ARG A 285 -8.71 -13.65 1.52
CA ARG A 285 -8.93 -14.87 0.76
C ARG A 285 -10.34 -15.39 1.09
N CYS A 286 -11.07 -15.80 0.06
CA CYS A 286 -12.36 -16.45 0.24
C CYS A 286 -12.22 -17.74 1.05
N GLU A 287 -13.18 -18.02 1.93
CA GLU A 287 -13.09 -19.19 2.84
C GLU A 287 -13.64 -20.46 2.18
N GLY A 288 -14.64 -20.33 1.29
CA GLY A 288 -15.23 -21.44 0.56
C GLY A 288 -14.56 -21.69 -0.78
N GLU A 289 -14.44 -22.96 -1.20
CA GLU A 289 -13.90 -23.35 -2.51
C GLU A 289 -14.71 -22.76 -3.68
N ASP A 290 -16.02 -22.57 -3.49
CA ASP A 290 -16.93 -21.98 -4.48
C ASP A 290 -17.17 -20.47 -4.29
N GLU A 291 -16.61 -19.87 -3.22
CA GLU A 291 -16.79 -18.44 -2.96
C GLU A 291 -15.88 -17.63 -3.87
N VAL A 292 -16.48 -16.87 -4.78
CA VAL A 292 -15.79 -15.95 -5.69
C VAL A 292 -16.32 -14.54 -5.54
N ASN A 293 -15.42 -13.55 -5.68
CA ASN A 293 -15.81 -12.16 -5.50
C ASN A 293 -16.73 -11.65 -6.62
N GLU A 294 -17.53 -10.65 -6.28
CA GLU A 294 -18.55 -10.06 -7.17
C GLU A 294 -17.94 -9.38 -8.40
N VAL A 295 -16.74 -8.79 -8.27
CA VAL A 295 -16.03 -8.09 -9.36
C VAL A 295 -15.61 -9.09 -10.43
N TYR A 296 -15.07 -10.23 -10.01
CA TYR A 296 -14.72 -11.35 -10.86
C TYR A 296 -15.95 -11.92 -11.59
N LEU A 297 -17.04 -12.17 -10.86
CA LEU A 297 -18.29 -12.68 -11.43
C LEU A 297 -18.89 -11.71 -12.47
N ALA A 298 -18.85 -10.41 -12.20
CA ALA A 298 -19.31 -9.40 -13.15
C ALA A 298 -18.46 -9.38 -14.42
N HIS A 299 -17.13 -9.50 -14.27
CA HIS A 299 -16.19 -9.56 -15.38
C HIS A 299 -16.41 -10.81 -16.25
N GLU A 300 -16.55 -12.00 -15.67
CA GLU A 300 -16.81 -13.24 -16.42
C GLU A 300 -18.15 -13.18 -17.18
N LYS A 301 -19.22 -12.65 -16.57
CA LYS A 301 -20.51 -12.43 -17.25
C LYS A 301 -20.38 -11.49 -18.45
N GLN A 302 -19.60 -10.42 -18.30
CA GLN A 302 -19.36 -9.46 -19.37
C GLN A 302 -18.59 -10.10 -20.52
N LYS A 303 -17.54 -10.89 -20.22
CA LYS A 303 -16.77 -11.64 -21.20
C LYS A 303 -17.63 -12.63 -21.98
N ASP A 304 -18.45 -13.42 -21.29
CA ASP A 304 -19.41 -14.34 -21.92
C ASP A 304 -20.38 -13.62 -22.88
N SER A 305 -20.83 -12.42 -22.51
CA SER A 305 -21.70 -11.61 -23.36
C SER A 305 -21.00 -11.17 -24.65
N TYR A 306 -19.74 -10.72 -24.55
CA TYR A 306 -18.95 -10.34 -25.73
C TYR A 306 -18.65 -11.54 -26.63
N GLU A 307 -18.33 -12.70 -26.06
CA GLU A 307 -18.10 -13.92 -26.83
C GLU A 307 -19.36 -14.37 -27.57
N LYS A 308 -20.55 -14.29 -26.94
CA LYS A 308 -21.83 -14.58 -27.60
C LYS A 308 -22.10 -13.63 -28.76
N LEU A 309 -21.85 -12.33 -28.59
CA LEU A 309 -21.97 -11.32 -29.65
C LEU A 309 -21.00 -11.60 -30.80
N ALA A 310 -19.76 -11.97 -30.51
CA ALA A 310 -18.76 -12.32 -31.52
C ALA A 310 -19.15 -13.57 -32.33
N ARG A 311 -19.77 -14.58 -31.70
CA ARG A 311 -20.30 -15.77 -32.39
C ARG A 311 -21.47 -15.41 -33.31
N ILE A 312 -22.42 -14.61 -32.83
CA ILE A 312 -23.54 -14.10 -33.67
C ILE A 312 -23.02 -13.30 -34.87
N GLY A 313 -21.97 -12.50 -34.68
CA GLY A 313 -21.33 -11.75 -35.77
C GLY A 313 -20.63 -12.63 -36.81
N LYS A 314 -20.09 -13.79 -36.42
CA LYS A 314 -19.47 -14.77 -37.34
C LYS A 314 -20.50 -15.64 -38.06
N ASP A 315 -21.55 -16.08 -37.36
CA ASP A 315 -22.62 -16.91 -37.93
C ASP A 315 -23.62 -16.09 -38.77
N GLY A 316 -23.70 -14.78 -38.54
CA GLY A 316 -24.48 -13.83 -39.35
C GLY A 316 -23.86 -13.44 -40.71
N GLY A 317 -22.63 -13.91 -41.00
CA GLY A 317 -21.91 -13.63 -42.25
C GLY A 317 -22.43 -14.38 -43.49
N GLY A 318 -23.38 -15.31 -43.32
CA GLY A 318 -24.00 -16.09 -44.41
C GLY A 318 -25.29 -15.52 -45.00
N GLY A 319 -25.65 -14.28 -44.65
CA GLY A 319 -26.96 -13.68 -45.01
C GLY A 319 -26.91 -12.54 -46.03
N LYS A 320 -25.93 -12.47 -46.94
CA LYS A 320 -25.95 -11.51 -48.08
C LYS A 320 -26.81 -12.04 -49.24
N GLU A 321 -28.08 -12.33 -49.00
CA GLU A 321 -29.07 -12.44 -50.08
C GLU A 321 -30.49 -12.44 -49.52
N LYS A 322 -31.09 -11.25 -49.40
CA LYS A 322 -32.55 -10.94 -49.42
C LYS A 322 -32.82 -9.59 -48.72
N GLY A 323 -32.27 -8.52 -49.29
CA GLY A 323 -32.55 -7.15 -48.85
C GLY A 323 -32.72 -6.15 -49.99
N LYS A 324 -32.86 -6.63 -51.24
CA LYS A 324 -32.91 -5.80 -52.45
C LYS A 324 -34.24 -5.84 -53.19
N ARG A 325 -35.35 -6.11 -52.49
CA ARG A 325 -36.70 -6.19 -53.10
C ARG A 325 -37.84 -5.42 -52.40
N ARG A 326 -37.54 -4.50 -51.48
CA ARG A 326 -38.57 -3.59 -50.89
C ARG A 326 -38.09 -2.13 -50.82
N ARG A 327 -37.47 -1.66 -51.89
CA ARG A 327 -37.18 -0.24 -52.11
C ARG A 327 -37.33 0.08 -53.60
N LYS A 328 -38.54 -0.17 -54.10
CA LYS A 328 -39.02 0.25 -55.42
C LYS A 328 -40.55 0.21 -55.41
N GLN A 329 -41.13 1.09 -54.61
CA GLN A 329 -42.54 1.48 -54.58
C GLN A 329 -42.63 2.62 -53.59
N GLU A 330 -42.26 3.82 -54.06
CA GLU A 330 -42.54 5.16 -53.51
C GLU A 330 -41.58 6.12 -54.23
N GLU A 331 -41.70 6.16 -55.56
CA GLU A 331 -41.08 7.18 -56.41
C GLU A 331 -41.94 7.23 -57.68
N GLU A 332 -43.18 7.68 -57.51
CA GLU A 332 -44.10 8.08 -58.59
C GLU A 332 -45.27 8.81 -57.93
N GLN A 333 -45.00 10.02 -57.44
CA GLN A 333 -45.98 11.09 -57.28
C GLN A 333 -45.22 12.41 -57.02
N GLU A 334 -44.52 12.88 -58.04
CA GLU A 334 -44.32 14.30 -58.25
C GLU A 334 -44.98 14.64 -59.58
N VAL A 335 -46.05 15.45 -59.56
CA VAL A 335 -46.26 16.50 -60.57
C VAL A 335 -47.08 17.64 -59.95
N ALA A 336 -46.47 18.83 -60.02
CA ALA A 336 -47.03 20.18 -60.11
C ALA A 336 -47.54 20.89 -58.85
N GLY A 337 -46.97 22.08 -58.64
CA GLY A 337 -47.46 23.11 -57.72
C GLY A 337 -46.42 24.19 -57.46
N GLU A 338 -46.17 25.02 -58.47
CA GLU A 338 -45.33 26.23 -58.47
C GLU A 338 -45.75 27.31 -57.44
N GLU A 339 -44.73 28.09 -57.05
CA GLU A 339 -44.72 29.53 -56.73
C GLU A 339 -45.45 30.09 -55.48
N GLY A 340 -44.79 31.05 -54.82
CA GLY A 340 -45.48 32.10 -54.05
C GLY A 340 -44.89 32.51 -52.70
N GLU A 341 -44.04 33.54 -52.75
CA GLU A 341 -43.75 34.62 -51.78
C GLU A 341 -44.43 34.74 -50.39
N GLU A 342 -43.56 35.17 -49.46
CA GLU A 342 -43.67 36.22 -48.44
C GLU A 342 -44.74 36.25 -47.31
N ALA A 343 -44.20 36.74 -46.18
CA ALA A 343 -44.79 37.66 -45.21
C ALA A 343 -45.38 37.11 -43.90
N ALA A 344 -44.64 37.49 -42.84
CA ALA A 344 -45.12 38.29 -41.72
C ALA A 344 -45.69 37.59 -40.46
N ALA A 345 -44.97 37.92 -39.38
CA ALA A 345 -45.49 38.46 -38.13
C ALA A 345 -46.25 37.54 -37.16
N ALA A 346 -45.55 37.30 -36.04
CA ALA A 346 -46.03 37.10 -34.67
C ALA A 346 -47.19 38.08 -34.29
N PRO A 347 -47.90 37.99 -33.12
CA PRO A 347 -47.34 37.49 -31.85
C PRO A 347 -48.32 36.92 -30.77
N GLU A 348 -47.71 36.57 -29.63
CA GLU A 348 -48.19 36.59 -28.22
C GLU A 348 -48.94 35.40 -27.57
N GLU A 349 -48.23 34.87 -26.55
CA GLU A 349 -48.62 34.53 -25.18
C GLU A 349 -49.90 33.71 -24.91
N SER A 350 -49.74 32.50 -24.37
CA SER A 350 -49.76 32.26 -22.90
C SER A 350 -50.04 30.78 -22.52
N VAL A 351 -49.32 30.36 -21.47
CA VAL A 351 -49.57 29.28 -20.48
C VAL A 351 -49.99 27.84 -20.85
N ASN A 352 -49.07 26.94 -20.43
CA ASN A 352 -49.24 25.70 -19.65
C ASN A 352 -49.19 24.31 -20.34
N ALA A 353 -48.34 23.50 -19.70
CA ALA A 353 -48.35 22.05 -19.51
C ALA A 353 -47.47 21.16 -20.41
N ASP A 354 -46.73 20.30 -19.68
CA ASP A 354 -46.18 18.99 -20.01
C ASP A 354 -44.77 18.83 -20.60
N GLU A 355 -44.06 17.85 -20.01
CA GLU A 355 -42.70 17.35 -20.27
C GLU A 355 -42.34 17.16 -21.76
N PRO A 356 -41.02 17.07 -22.08
CA PRO A 356 -40.60 15.80 -22.69
C PRO A 356 -39.22 15.26 -22.29
N SER A 357 -39.25 14.01 -21.83
CA SER A 357 -38.51 12.86 -22.38
C SER A 357 -36.99 12.93 -22.65
N LYS A 358 -36.28 12.20 -21.78
CA LYS A 358 -35.21 11.22 -22.05
C LYS A 358 -35.05 10.79 -23.52
N LYS A 359 -34.08 11.36 -24.26
CA LYS A 359 -33.47 10.65 -25.42
C LYS A 359 -32.03 11.05 -25.83
N LYS A 360 -31.38 12.00 -25.15
CA LYS A 360 -29.98 12.42 -25.50
C LYS A 360 -28.86 11.92 -24.57
N LYS A 361 -29.15 11.31 -23.41
CA LYS A 361 -28.11 10.84 -22.46
C LYS A 361 -27.51 9.45 -22.74
N LYS A 362 -28.05 8.67 -23.69
CA LYS A 362 -27.62 7.28 -23.93
C LYS A 362 -26.56 7.10 -25.03
N LYS A 363 -26.23 8.16 -25.77
CA LYS A 363 -25.24 8.13 -26.86
C LYS A 363 -23.84 8.54 -26.39
N LYS A 364 -23.76 9.53 -25.49
CA LYS A 364 -22.50 10.07 -24.95
C LYS A 364 -21.80 9.12 -23.97
N SER A 365 -22.55 8.23 -23.30
CA SER A 365 -21.99 7.20 -22.41
C SER A 365 -21.52 5.94 -23.14
N LYS A 366 -21.84 5.77 -24.42
CA LYS A 366 -21.30 4.66 -25.24
C LYS A 366 -19.94 5.00 -25.84
N GLU A 367 -19.76 6.24 -26.29
CA GLU A 367 -18.48 6.70 -26.87
C GLU A 367 -17.34 6.69 -25.83
N LEU A 368 -17.61 7.11 -24.59
CA LEU A 368 -16.60 7.11 -23.52
C LEU A 368 -16.14 5.69 -23.12
N VAL A 369 -17.04 4.71 -23.15
CA VAL A 369 -16.73 3.30 -22.79
C VAL A 369 -16.01 2.57 -23.94
N GLU A 370 -16.28 2.94 -25.19
CA GLU A 370 -15.55 2.43 -26.35
C GLU A 370 -14.12 2.97 -26.43
N GLU A 371 -13.88 4.23 -26.06
CA GLU A 371 -12.53 4.81 -26.01
C GLU A 371 -11.66 4.19 -24.91
N GLU A 372 -12.25 3.89 -23.75
CA GLU A 372 -11.54 3.24 -22.63
C GLU A 372 -11.16 1.78 -22.95
N ASN A 373 -12.07 1.01 -23.55
CA ASN A 373 -11.79 -0.37 -23.97
C ASN A 373 -10.75 -0.45 -25.11
N GLN A 374 -10.76 0.49 -26.05
CA GLN A 374 -9.77 0.53 -27.13
C GLN A 374 -8.36 0.88 -26.64
N GLN A 375 -8.23 1.62 -25.54
CA GLN A 375 -6.93 1.88 -24.91
C GLN A 375 -6.40 0.65 -24.18
N VAL A 376 -7.27 -0.15 -23.53
CA VAL A 376 -6.88 -1.38 -22.82
C VAL A 376 -6.52 -2.52 -23.78
N GLU A 377 -7.19 -2.67 -24.91
CA GLU A 377 -6.83 -3.68 -25.93
C GLU A 377 -5.50 -3.35 -26.62
N LYS A 378 -5.19 -2.08 -26.88
CA LYS A 378 -3.87 -1.66 -27.38
C LYS A 378 -2.74 -1.98 -26.40
N VAL A 379 -3.01 -1.99 -25.10
CA VAL A 379 -2.04 -2.39 -24.07
C VAL A 379 -1.76 -3.88 -24.10
N ALA A 380 -2.73 -4.72 -24.49
CA ALA A 380 -2.58 -6.16 -24.61
C ALA A 380 -1.86 -6.58 -25.92
N GLU A 381 -2.12 -5.91 -27.06
CA GLU A 381 -1.47 -6.24 -28.34
C GLU A 381 0.01 -5.84 -28.39
N VAL A 382 0.39 -4.68 -27.84
CA VAL A 382 1.81 -4.23 -27.80
C VAL A 382 2.69 -5.14 -26.93
N GLN A 383 2.10 -5.87 -25.97
CA GLN A 383 2.82 -6.84 -25.13
C GLN A 383 3.10 -8.18 -25.83
N GLN A 384 2.34 -8.54 -26.87
CA GLN A 384 2.59 -9.76 -27.64
C GLN A 384 3.70 -9.57 -28.68
N GLU A 385 3.83 -8.39 -29.30
CA GLU A 385 4.87 -8.14 -30.31
C GLU A 385 6.30 -8.06 -29.73
N ASP A 386 6.48 -7.52 -28.52
CA ASP A 386 7.81 -7.41 -27.88
C ASP A 386 8.38 -8.78 -27.41
N SER A 387 7.52 -9.78 -27.24
CA SER A 387 7.94 -11.17 -26.97
C SER A 387 8.52 -11.88 -28.20
N SER A 388 8.13 -11.43 -29.40
CA SER A 388 8.53 -12.02 -30.68
C SER A 388 9.84 -11.46 -31.23
N LEU A 389 10.19 -10.21 -30.88
CA LEU A 389 11.41 -9.52 -31.29
C LEU A 389 12.64 -9.89 -30.43
N LYS A 390 12.44 -10.34 -29.18
CA LYS A 390 13.52 -10.79 -28.28
C LYS A 390 14.04 -12.20 -28.58
N LYS A 391 13.32 -13.03 -29.35
CA LYS A 391 13.82 -14.34 -29.83
C LYS A 391 14.69 -14.28 -31.09
N LYS A 392 14.74 -13.13 -31.80
CA LYS A 392 15.55 -12.97 -33.03
C LYS A 392 16.87 -12.21 -32.86
N LYS A 393 17.15 -11.61 -31.70
CA LYS A 393 18.39 -10.83 -31.45
C LYS A 393 19.42 -11.50 -30.53
N LYS A 394 19.26 -12.79 -30.21
CA LYS A 394 20.21 -13.56 -29.37
C LYS A 394 21.20 -14.41 -30.18
N LYS A 395 21.52 -13.98 -31.40
CA LYS A 395 22.50 -14.60 -32.27
C LYS A 395 23.16 -13.51 -33.13
N ASP A 396 24.02 -12.71 -32.49
CA ASP A 396 25.24 -12.14 -33.09
C ASP A 396 25.92 -11.11 -32.15
N ARG A 397 27.18 -11.43 -31.75
CA ARG A 397 28.31 -10.54 -31.36
C ARG A 397 28.12 -9.67 -30.09
N LYS A 398 28.90 -9.70 -29.01
CA LYS A 398 30.34 -9.94 -28.73
C LYS A 398 31.29 -9.12 -29.62
N VAL A 399 31.69 -7.92 -29.17
CA VAL A 399 33.07 -7.38 -29.02
C VAL A 399 33.01 -5.94 -28.44
N GLU A 400 33.92 -5.70 -27.49
CA GLU A 400 34.48 -4.49 -26.84
C GLU A 400 34.09 -3.07 -27.29
N SER A 401 33.94 -2.15 -26.32
CA SER A 401 34.95 -1.10 -26.01
C SER A 401 34.53 -0.23 -24.82
N ALA A 402 35.54 0.39 -24.20
CA ALA A 402 35.47 1.22 -23.01
C ALA A 402 35.21 2.72 -23.32
N VAL A 403 35.02 3.48 -22.23
CA VAL A 403 35.34 4.91 -21.99
C VAL A 403 34.13 5.84 -21.72
N GLU A 404 34.33 6.60 -20.63
CA GLU A 404 33.79 7.92 -20.24
C GLU A 404 32.60 8.03 -19.26
N GLU A 405 32.99 8.24 -18.00
CA GLU A 405 32.25 8.90 -16.93
C GLU A 405 32.01 10.39 -17.27
N GLN A 406 30.81 10.90 -16.96
CA GLN A 406 30.61 12.30 -16.59
C GLN A 406 29.56 12.42 -15.48
N ASP A 407 30.02 13.02 -14.38
CA ASP A 407 29.30 13.49 -13.21
C ASP A 407 28.27 14.57 -13.54
N VAL A 408 27.13 14.55 -12.85
CA VAL A 408 26.40 15.79 -12.49
C VAL A 408 25.92 15.66 -11.04
N ALA A 409 26.51 16.49 -10.19
CA ALA A 409 26.28 16.58 -8.75
C ALA A 409 25.01 17.38 -8.40
N MET A 410 24.47 17.07 -7.21
CA MET A 410 23.49 17.86 -6.47
C MET A 410 24.16 19.10 -5.85
N PRO A 411 23.43 20.20 -5.60
CA PRO A 411 23.94 21.31 -4.79
C PRO A 411 23.62 21.13 -3.29
N GLU A 412 24.67 21.22 -2.46
CA GLU A 412 24.60 21.68 -1.07
C GLU A 412 25.41 23.00 -0.95
N GLU A 413 24.82 24.01 -0.34
CA GLU A 413 25.47 25.11 0.37
C GLU A 413 24.75 25.20 1.73
N CYS A 414 25.33 25.58 2.88
CA CYS A 414 26.44 26.49 3.14
C CYS A 414 26.96 26.24 4.56
N THR A 415 28.28 26.28 4.78
CA THR A 415 28.90 27.02 5.90
C THR A 415 30.41 27.15 5.66
N GLN A 416 30.80 28.40 5.42
CA GLN A 416 32.09 29.07 5.64
C GLN A 416 32.55 28.92 7.12
N ASP A 417 33.80 29.03 7.57
CA ASP A 417 35.12 29.44 7.05
C ASP A 417 36.20 28.78 7.94
N ASP A 418 37.39 28.50 7.41
CA ASP A 418 38.68 29.10 7.86
C ASP A 418 39.90 28.30 7.35
N GLU A 419 40.84 29.06 6.81
CA GLU A 419 42.09 28.61 6.18
C GLU A 419 43.10 28.04 7.20
N ASP A 420 43.85 27.00 6.82
CA ASP A 420 45.31 27.15 6.71
C ASP A 420 46.01 26.01 5.94
N LYS A 421 46.98 26.42 5.12
CA LYS A 421 47.83 25.56 4.26
C LYS A 421 48.91 24.86 5.08
N ILE A 422 49.29 23.64 4.67
CA ILE A 422 50.67 23.26 4.24
C ILE A 422 50.77 21.74 3.97
N SER A 423 50.75 21.42 2.68
CA SER A 423 51.71 20.61 1.90
C SER A 423 52.37 19.32 2.45
N LYS A 424 52.26 18.28 1.60
CA LYS A 424 53.28 17.32 1.11
C LYS A 424 53.34 15.87 1.67
N LYS A 425 52.98 14.98 0.73
CA LYS A 425 53.72 13.80 0.21
C LYS A 425 53.64 12.45 0.97
N LYS A 426 52.92 11.53 0.31
CA LYS A 426 53.34 10.20 -0.20
C LYS A 426 54.31 9.37 0.67
N LYS A 427 53.85 8.17 1.09
CA LYS A 427 54.40 6.87 0.61
C LYS A 427 53.61 5.65 1.09
N LYS A 428 53.24 4.79 0.13
CA LYS A 428 52.93 3.36 0.28
C LYS A 428 54.11 2.60 0.89
N LYS A 429 53.84 1.59 1.74
CA LYS A 429 54.40 0.24 1.62
C LYS A 429 53.70 -0.81 2.50
N ASN A 430 53.42 -1.96 1.88
CA ASN A 430 53.02 -3.24 2.45
C ASN A 430 53.92 -3.73 3.60
N LYS A 431 53.35 -4.48 4.56
CA LYS A 431 53.54 -5.96 4.70
C LYS A 431 52.81 -6.55 5.92
N ASN A 432 52.27 -7.75 5.71
CA ASN A 432 51.80 -8.74 6.69
C ASN A 432 52.68 -8.89 7.94
N LYS A 433 52.05 -9.14 9.09
CA LYS A 433 52.27 -10.35 9.91
C LYS A 433 51.22 -10.49 11.03
N GLU A 434 50.49 -11.59 10.92
CA GLU A 434 50.01 -12.54 11.93
C GLU A 434 50.52 -12.45 13.39
N VAL A 435 49.56 -12.74 14.30
CA VAL A 435 49.63 -13.57 15.53
C VAL A 435 49.47 -12.88 16.90
N GLU A 436 48.48 -13.45 17.62
CA GLU A 436 48.26 -13.61 19.07
C GLU A 436 47.55 -12.57 19.95
N GLU A 437 46.42 -13.03 20.48
CA GLU A 437 45.73 -12.60 21.70
C GLU A 437 46.63 -12.67 22.95
N PRO A 438 46.26 -11.96 24.02
CA PRO A 438 46.46 -12.52 25.35
C PRO A 438 45.18 -12.61 26.17
N GLU A 439 45.13 -13.74 26.88
CA GLU A 439 44.16 -14.15 27.88
C GLU A 439 44.08 -13.24 29.12
N VAL A 440 42.95 -13.42 29.77
CA VAL A 440 42.43 -12.81 30.99
C VAL A 440 43.18 -13.28 32.24
N VAL A 441 43.45 -12.34 33.15
CA VAL A 441 43.91 -12.58 34.53
C VAL A 441 42.71 -12.39 35.47
N PRO A 442 42.44 -13.28 36.44
CA PRO A 442 41.67 -12.93 37.62
C PRO A 442 42.55 -12.90 38.88
N GLU A 443 42.38 -11.85 39.68
CA GLU A 443 42.91 -11.76 41.04
C GLU A 443 42.03 -12.55 42.03
N GLU A 444 42.67 -13.36 42.87
CA GLU A 444 42.10 -13.89 44.11
C GLU A 444 42.26 -12.86 45.25
N SER A 445 41.25 -12.76 46.11
CA SER A 445 41.47 -12.49 47.53
C SER A 445 40.58 -13.36 48.40
N THR A 446 41.19 -13.77 49.50
CA THR A 446 40.91 -14.84 50.46
C THR A 446 39.75 -14.53 51.43
N VAL A 447 38.86 -15.51 51.70
CA VAL A 447 38.74 -16.37 52.91
C VAL A 447 38.03 -15.71 54.10
N GLU A 448 36.87 -16.27 54.49
CA GLU A 448 36.67 -16.86 55.82
C GLU A 448 35.49 -17.87 55.81
N GLU A 449 35.74 -19.01 56.46
CA GLU A 449 34.93 -20.24 56.53
C GLU A 449 33.89 -20.22 57.66
N GLN A 450 32.91 -21.12 57.57
CA GLN A 450 32.36 -22.03 58.63
C GLN A 450 30.87 -22.35 58.33
N ASP A 451 30.31 -23.55 58.51
CA ASP A 451 30.84 -24.91 58.64
C ASP A 451 29.66 -25.91 58.50
N VAL A 452 30.00 -27.13 58.04
CA VAL A 452 29.39 -28.49 58.10
C VAL A 452 27.86 -28.79 58.11
N SER A 453 27.56 -29.80 57.26
CA SER A 453 26.75 -31.04 57.48
C SER A 453 25.37 -31.07 56.79
N SER A 454 25.14 -31.80 55.70
CA SER A 454 25.27 -33.24 55.38
C SER A 454 24.08 -34.13 55.84
N MET A 455 23.42 -34.71 54.82
CA MET A 455 22.84 -36.06 54.74
C MET A 455 21.31 -36.25 54.60
N LYS A 456 20.97 -36.61 53.35
CA LYS A 456 20.24 -37.83 52.90
C LYS A 456 18.79 -38.07 53.34
N LYS A 457 17.92 -37.93 52.31
CA LYS A 457 16.98 -38.92 51.74
C LYS A 457 16.21 -39.86 52.70
N LYS A 458 14.88 -39.76 52.65
CA LYS A 458 13.96 -40.93 52.56
C LYS A 458 12.59 -40.54 51.98
N LYS A 459 12.22 -41.14 50.84
CA LYS A 459 10.86 -41.24 50.27
C LYS A 459 10.24 -42.56 50.73
N LYS A 460 8.98 -42.58 51.20
CA LYS A 460 7.91 -43.49 50.70
C LYS A 460 6.55 -43.38 51.45
N LYS A 461 5.50 -43.24 50.62
CA LYS A 461 4.16 -43.87 50.62
C LYS A 461 3.15 -43.60 51.76
N LYS A 462 1.97 -43.05 51.37
CA LYS A 462 0.64 -43.72 51.23
C LYS A 462 -0.36 -42.66 50.70
N ASN A 463 -0.97 -42.75 49.51
CA ASN A 463 -2.04 -43.62 48.96
C ASN A 463 -3.50 -43.21 49.34
N LYS A 464 -4.37 -43.25 48.31
CA LYS A 464 -5.86 -43.24 48.23
C LYS A 464 -6.52 -41.90 47.90
N ASP A 465 -7.04 -41.72 46.68
CA ASP A 465 -8.34 -42.19 46.11
C ASP A 465 -9.43 -41.13 46.41
N LYS A 466 -10.24 -40.59 45.47
CA LYS A 466 -11.16 -41.30 44.57
C LYS A 466 -11.74 -40.34 43.52
N VAL A 467 -12.02 -40.88 42.33
CA VAL A 467 -12.84 -40.32 41.24
C VAL A 467 -14.23 -40.98 41.31
N VAL A 468 -15.25 -40.34 40.72
CA VAL A 468 -16.33 -40.88 39.85
C VAL A 468 -17.75 -40.37 40.21
N GLU A 469 -18.28 -39.58 39.24
CA GLU A 469 -19.58 -39.54 38.55
C GLU A 469 -20.91 -39.97 39.23
N GLU A 470 -21.96 -39.18 38.98
CA GLU A 470 -23.21 -39.47 38.20
C GLU A 470 -24.37 -38.58 38.72
N ILE A 471 -24.97 -37.69 37.90
CA ILE A 471 -26.21 -37.79 37.10
C ILE A 471 -27.52 -37.74 37.93
N VAL A 472 -28.55 -37.10 37.33
CA VAL A 472 -29.97 -36.92 37.70
C VAL A 472 -30.23 -35.63 38.52
N GLU A 473 -31.03 -34.66 38.10
CA GLU A 473 -32.27 -34.64 37.29
C GLU A 473 -32.43 -33.32 36.51
#